data_AF-A0A936UIJ0-F1
#
_entry.id   AF-A0A936UIJ0-F1
#
_cell.length_a   1.000
_cell.length_b   1.000
_cell.length_c   1.000
_cell.angle_alpha   90.00
_cell.angle_beta   90.00
_cell.angle_gamma   90.00
#
_symmetry.space_group_name_H-M   'P 1'
#
loop_
_entity.id
_entity.type
_entity.pdbx_description
1 polymer ?
#
loop_
_entity_poly.entity_id
_entity_poly.type
_entity_poly.pdbx_seq_one_letter_code
_entity_poly.pdbx_strand_id
1 'polypeptide(L)'
;MKKIIIIFILITGLYSIAEAQLVQSNFQGVLVPQYIASGTSTRLPYIFRATVTGLQPNLKYRYYTNACRYTDFGGTNSGAGNPLFINGSDFRYTTSTGLSTVNGYDSILTDAAGSYTGWFGFVHTGNARFTAGNFVYPSITLDSGGNGVTKYRFALNDSISVLQFSDSGTSTSGTGIYGISNANPKNVISLYDNITGTGRPLAVVFAENEGIDTSVMASLVKYYKDSVDSRNGRWGTVIPNVLTNGVRRFNVHRLTNGSVANFQTDADGVWPSGVNTVNPRGGSLNPLRISLSDAP
;
A
#
# COMPACT_ATOMS: atom_id res chain seq x y z
N MET A 1 46.14 56.43 28.24
CA MET A 1 44.87 56.14 27.51
C MET A 1 44.92 54.70 26.99
N LYS A 2 44.28 53.76 27.69
CA LYS A 2 44.24 52.34 27.31
C LYS A 2 43.05 52.12 26.37
N LYS A 3 43.31 51.78 25.10
CA LYS A 3 42.26 51.39 24.15
C LYS A 3 41.90 49.93 24.39
N ILE A 4 40.70 49.68 24.88
CA ILE A 4 40.11 48.32 24.95
C ILE A 4 39.43 48.08 23.61
N ILE A 5 39.98 47.16 22.82
CA ILE A 5 39.35 46.66 21.60
C ILE A 5 38.47 45.48 22.02
N ILE A 6 37.16 45.64 21.93
CA ILE A 6 36.19 44.56 22.12
C ILE A 6 36.04 43.85 20.78
N ILE A 7 36.53 42.62 20.69
CA ILE A 7 36.29 41.72 19.55
C ILE A 7 34.91 41.07 19.76
N PHE A 8 33.96 41.43 18.90
CA PHE A 8 32.68 40.72 18.78
C PHE A 8 32.93 39.45 17.96
N ILE A 9 33.04 38.29 18.61
CA ILE A 9 33.03 37.00 17.93
C ILE A 9 31.57 36.67 17.61
N LEU A 10 31.19 36.80 16.34
CA LEU A 10 29.92 36.34 15.83
C LEU A 10 29.96 34.80 15.77
N ILE A 11 29.46 34.12 16.80
CA ILE A 11 29.27 32.67 16.79
C ILE A 11 28.04 32.38 15.92
N THR A 12 28.24 32.18 14.62
CA THR A 12 27.23 31.56 13.77
C THR A 12 27.19 30.08 14.12
N GLY A 13 26.34 29.72 15.09
CA GLY A 13 26.00 28.33 15.34
C GLY A 13 25.43 27.73 14.07
N LEU A 14 26.18 26.83 13.43
CA LEU A 14 25.68 25.96 12.38
C LEU A 14 24.65 25.02 13.00
N TYR A 15 23.42 25.52 13.04
CA TYR A 15 22.15 24.79 13.05
C TYR A 15 22.17 23.62 12.06
N SER A 16 22.83 22.49 12.32
CA SER A 16 22.56 21.28 11.54
C SER A 16 21.12 20.89 11.81
N ILE A 17 20.21 21.23 10.90
CA ILE A 17 18.83 20.79 10.97
C ILE A 17 18.88 19.28 10.75
N ALA A 18 18.69 18.50 11.81
CA ALA A 18 18.63 17.06 11.68
C ALA A 18 17.52 16.70 10.68
N GLU A 19 17.83 15.87 9.69
CA GLU A 19 16.81 15.39 8.76
C GLU A 19 15.71 14.65 9.53
N ALA A 20 14.47 14.77 9.06
CA ALA A 20 13.33 14.11 9.68
C ALA A 20 13.55 12.58 9.76
N GLN A 21 13.56 12.03 10.96
CA GLN A 21 13.69 10.58 11.14
C GLN A 21 12.36 9.88 10.85
N LEU A 22 12.44 8.65 10.36
CA LEU A 22 11.31 7.74 10.21
C LEU A 22 10.88 7.28 11.59
N VAL A 23 9.67 7.67 11.99
CA VAL A 23 9.09 7.33 13.29
C VAL A 23 7.73 6.65 13.10
N GLN A 24 7.38 5.72 13.97
CA GLN A 24 6.08 5.07 13.96
C GLN A 24 5.10 5.88 14.81
N SER A 25 4.63 6.99 14.25
CA SER A 25 3.68 7.89 14.92
C SER A 25 2.84 8.61 13.88
N ASN A 26 1.67 9.08 14.28
CA ASN A 26 0.83 9.97 13.48
C ASN A 26 0.35 9.39 12.14
N PHE A 27 0.51 8.08 11.90
CA PHE A 27 0.03 7.39 10.72
C PHE A 27 -0.64 6.07 11.11
N GLN A 28 -1.97 6.07 11.13
CA GLN A 28 -2.78 4.98 11.67
C GLN A 28 -3.57 4.29 10.56
N GLY A 29 -3.51 2.95 10.52
CA GLY A 29 -4.28 2.11 9.62
C GLY A 29 -5.79 2.20 9.89
N VAL A 30 -6.56 2.34 8.81
CA VAL A 30 -8.02 2.22 8.81
C VAL A 30 -8.45 0.93 8.11
N LEU A 31 -7.80 0.61 6.97
CA LEU A 31 -7.96 -0.65 6.27
C LEU A 31 -6.62 -1.06 5.66
N VAL A 32 -5.99 -2.08 6.23
CA VAL A 32 -4.60 -2.47 5.92
C VAL A 32 -4.53 -3.97 5.65
N PRO A 33 -3.99 -4.41 4.50
CA PRO A 33 -3.88 -5.83 4.17
C PRO A 33 -2.93 -6.55 5.13
N GLN A 34 -3.18 -7.82 5.43
CA GLN A 34 -2.25 -8.67 6.18
C GLN A 34 -1.08 -9.16 5.31
N TYR A 35 -1.29 -9.33 4.01
CA TYR A 35 -0.32 -9.92 3.10
C TYR A 35 -0.08 -9.09 1.83
N ILE A 36 1.17 -9.09 1.37
CA ILE A 36 1.59 -8.66 0.02
C ILE A 36 2.51 -9.71 -0.61
N ALA A 37 2.71 -9.62 -1.92
CA ALA A 37 3.65 -10.44 -2.66
C ALA A 37 5.09 -9.89 -2.59
N SER A 38 6.04 -10.76 -2.91
CA SER A 38 7.45 -10.46 -3.14
C SER A 38 7.81 -10.66 -4.61
N GLY A 39 9.06 -10.33 -4.92
CA GLY A 39 9.72 -10.70 -6.16
C GLY A 39 9.91 -9.55 -7.13
N THR A 40 10.96 -9.69 -7.95
CA THR A 40 11.37 -8.67 -8.92
C THR A 40 10.56 -8.76 -10.21
N SER A 41 10.18 -9.97 -10.63
CA SER A 41 9.43 -10.32 -11.85
C SER A 41 7.93 -10.58 -11.63
N THR A 42 7.44 -10.37 -10.40
CA THR A 42 6.10 -10.75 -9.95
C THR A 42 5.42 -9.62 -9.18
N ARG A 43 5.56 -8.39 -9.66
CA ARG A 43 5.05 -7.19 -9.00
C ARG A 43 3.53 -7.15 -9.01
N LEU A 44 2.97 -6.60 -7.93
CA LEU A 44 1.57 -6.30 -7.77
C LEU A 44 1.38 -4.95 -7.07
N PRO A 45 0.34 -4.19 -7.43
CA PRO A 45 -0.06 -3.00 -6.70
C PRO A 45 -0.84 -3.37 -5.43
N TYR A 46 -0.57 -2.63 -4.36
CA TYR A 46 -1.29 -2.75 -3.09
C TYR A 46 -1.73 -1.38 -2.62
N ILE A 47 -2.91 -1.34 -1.99
CA ILE A 47 -3.45 -0.11 -1.43
C ILE A 47 -3.86 -0.34 0.02
N PHE A 48 -3.98 0.75 0.76
CA PHE A 48 -4.42 0.76 2.14
C PHE A 48 -5.07 2.10 2.45
N ARG A 49 -5.98 2.11 3.42
CA ARG A 49 -6.59 3.34 3.94
C ARG A 49 -5.96 3.67 5.28
N ALA A 50 -5.57 4.93 5.46
CA ALA A 50 -4.93 5.37 6.70
C ALA A 50 -5.27 6.83 7.00
N THR A 51 -5.09 7.20 8.28
CA THR A 51 -5.20 8.57 8.78
C THR A 51 -3.81 9.07 9.14
N VAL A 52 -3.38 10.17 8.53
CA VAL A 52 -2.23 10.96 8.98
C VAL A 52 -2.71 12.12 9.85
N THR A 53 -2.02 12.37 10.96
CA THR A 53 -2.39 13.39 11.97
C THR A 53 -1.18 14.24 12.36
N GLY A 54 -1.38 15.23 13.23
CA GLY A 54 -0.29 16.06 13.74
C GLY A 54 0.31 17.02 12.69
N LEU A 55 -0.44 17.30 11.61
CA LEU A 55 -0.04 18.24 10.58
C LEU A 55 -0.65 19.62 10.86
N GLN A 56 -0.25 20.64 10.09
CA GLN A 56 -0.88 21.96 10.19
C GLN A 56 -2.30 21.90 9.60
N PRO A 57 -3.31 22.51 10.26
CA PRO A 57 -4.67 22.59 9.73
C PRO A 57 -4.77 23.26 8.36
N ASN A 58 -5.66 22.76 7.51
CA ASN A 58 -6.00 23.34 6.20
C ASN A 58 -4.79 23.62 5.28
N LEU A 59 -3.74 22.79 5.38
CA LEU A 59 -2.51 22.96 4.63
C LEU A 59 -2.32 21.83 3.63
N LYS A 60 -1.84 22.19 2.43
CA LYS A 60 -1.50 21.22 1.38
C LYS A 60 -0.08 20.70 1.57
N TYR A 61 0.07 19.40 1.73
CA TYR A 61 1.37 18.72 1.81
C TYR A 61 1.66 17.97 0.54
N ARG A 62 2.92 17.97 0.07
CA ARG A 62 3.38 16.95 -0.88
C ARG A 62 3.69 15.67 -0.11
N TYR A 63 3.39 14.53 -0.70
CA TYR A 63 3.69 13.23 -0.11
C TYR A 63 4.15 12.20 -1.13
N TYR A 64 4.88 11.21 -0.63
CA TYR A 64 5.02 9.92 -1.30
C TYR A 64 4.98 8.76 -0.30
N THR A 65 4.68 7.57 -0.81
CA THR A 65 4.53 6.34 -0.03
C THR A 65 5.52 5.27 -0.45
N ASN A 66 6.06 4.57 0.55
CA ASN A 66 6.91 3.39 0.36
C ASN A 66 6.53 2.33 1.41
N ALA A 67 7.37 1.33 1.60
CA ALA A 67 7.31 0.41 2.71
C ALA A 67 8.69 0.21 3.34
N CYS A 68 8.76 0.30 4.67
CA CYS A 68 9.97 0.20 5.48
C CYS A 68 9.95 -1.06 6.35
N ARG A 69 11.07 -1.41 6.96
CA ARG A 69 11.16 -2.43 8.02
C ARG A 69 11.29 -1.74 9.38
N TYR A 70 11.02 -2.48 10.45
CA TYR A 70 11.24 -1.99 11.81
C TYR A 70 12.70 -1.52 12.03
N THR A 71 13.66 -2.14 11.34
CA THR A 71 15.09 -1.77 11.40
C THR A 71 15.41 -0.43 10.74
N ASP A 72 14.47 0.16 9.98
CA ASP A 72 14.64 1.49 9.38
C ASP A 72 14.23 2.62 10.35
N PHE A 73 13.54 2.29 11.45
CA PHE A 73 13.04 3.28 12.41
C PHE A 73 14.19 4.04 13.08
N GLY A 74 14.01 5.35 13.26
CA GLY A 74 15.05 6.27 13.73
C GLY A 74 16.05 6.69 12.64
N GLY A 75 16.02 6.07 11.46
CA GLY A 75 16.82 6.49 10.30
C GLY A 75 16.15 7.54 9.43
N THR A 76 16.82 7.99 8.37
CA THR A 76 16.27 8.94 7.38
C THR A 76 15.76 8.25 6.10
N ASN A 77 15.81 6.92 6.06
CA ASN A 77 15.35 6.13 4.93
C ASN A 77 13.84 5.91 5.01
N SER A 78 13.10 6.35 3.99
CA SER A 78 11.65 6.18 3.93
C SER A 78 11.21 4.76 3.57
N GLY A 79 12.13 3.87 3.22
CA GLY A 79 11.85 2.49 2.81
C GLY A 79 12.06 2.26 1.32
N ALA A 80 11.36 1.28 0.76
CA ALA A 80 11.44 0.89 -0.65
C ALA A 80 10.05 0.64 -1.23
N GLY A 81 9.99 0.40 -2.55
CA GLY A 81 8.73 0.27 -3.28
C GLY A 81 8.43 1.54 -4.06
N ASN A 82 7.59 1.43 -5.07
CA ASN A 82 7.27 2.55 -5.95
C ASN A 82 5.87 3.08 -5.59
N PRO A 83 5.68 4.39 -5.38
CA PRO A 83 4.40 4.95 -5.01
C PRO A 83 3.32 4.65 -6.06
N LEU A 84 2.14 4.33 -5.55
CA LEU A 84 0.88 4.36 -6.27
C LEU A 84 0.00 5.43 -5.60
N PHE A 85 -0.09 6.57 -6.26
CA PHE A 85 -0.87 7.71 -5.80
C PHE A 85 -2.34 7.53 -6.15
N ILE A 86 -3.19 7.90 -5.19
CA ILE A 86 -4.65 7.83 -5.31
C ILE A 86 -5.21 9.16 -4.82
N ASN A 87 -5.67 9.99 -5.76
CA ASN A 87 -6.22 11.30 -5.46
C ASN A 87 -7.60 11.44 -6.11
N GLY A 88 -8.64 11.19 -5.29
CA GLY A 88 -9.98 11.00 -5.83
C GLY A 88 -9.98 9.83 -6.80
N SER A 89 -10.40 10.07 -8.05
CA SER A 89 -10.37 9.07 -9.12
C SER A 89 -9.08 9.08 -9.94
N ASP A 90 -8.11 9.96 -9.65
CA ASP A 90 -6.83 9.99 -10.35
C ASP A 90 -5.85 8.99 -9.71
N PHE A 91 -5.44 8.00 -10.50
CA PHE A 91 -4.50 6.95 -10.08
C PHE A 91 -3.21 7.14 -10.86
N ARG A 92 -2.07 7.20 -10.16
CA ARG A 92 -0.78 7.42 -10.80
C ARG A 92 0.32 6.61 -10.16
N TYR A 93 1.12 5.95 -10.98
CA TYR A 93 2.31 5.23 -10.58
C TYR A 93 3.57 6.00 -10.95
N THR A 94 4.61 5.93 -10.13
CA THR A 94 5.91 6.53 -10.44
C THR A 94 7.06 5.65 -9.98
N THR A 95 8.14 5.64 -10.76
CA THR A 95 9.44 5.09 -10.35
C THR A 95 10.42 6.19 -9.90
N SER A 96 10.08 7.46 -10.13
CA SER A 96 10.92 8.64 -9.87
C SER A 96 10.50 9.35 -8.59
N THR A 97 10.46 8.61 -7.48
CA THR A 97 9.97 9.10 -6.18
C THR A 97 10.80 10.27 -5.66
N GLY A 98 10.14 11.34 -5.20
CA GLY A 98 10.79 12.47 -4.53
C GLY A 98 9.89 13.69 -4.40
N LEU A 99 9.98 14.43 -3.29
CA LEU A 99 9.13 15.59 -3.00
C LEU A 99 9.43 16.83 -3.86
N SER A 100 10.62 16.89 -4.45
CA SER A 100 11.03 17.94 -5.40
C SER A 100 10.98 17.47 -6.86
N THR A 101 10.73 16.18 -7.09
CA THR A 101 10.70 15.58 -8.44
C THR A 101 9.32 15.77 -9.06
N VAL A 102 9.26 16.32 -10.27
CA VAL A 102 8.01 16.39 -11.04
C VAL A 102 7.44 14.97 -11.20
N ASN A 103 6.16 14.79 -10.87
CA ASN A 103 5.49 13.48 -10.84
C ASN A 103 6.09 12.45 -9.85
N GLY A 104 6.99 12.86 -8.96
CA GLY A 104 7.58 12.01 -7.91
C GLY A 104 6.82 12.01 -6.58
N TYR A 105 5.77 12.83 -6.48
CA TYR A 105 4.91 12.99 -5.31
C TYR A 105 3.45 13.19 -5.75
N ASP A 106 2.52 13.14 -4.80
CA ASP A 106 1.18 13.71 -4.92
C ASP A 106 0.93 14.62 -3.70
N SER A 107 -0.31 15.06 -3.47
CA SER A 107 -0.64 16.00 -2.43
C SER A 107 -1.89 15.62 -1.67
N ILE A 108 -1.88 15.93 -0.38
CA ILE A 108 -3.03 15.85 0.51
C ILE A 108 -3.35 17.24 1.04
N LEU A 109 -4.62 17.48 1.34
CA LEU A 109 -5.09 18.68 2.03
C LEU A 109 -5.59 18.24 3.40
N THR A 110 -5.00 18.77 4.46
CA THR A 110 -5.44 18.48 5.83
C THR A 110 -6.74 19.19 6.16
N ASP A 111 -7.53 18.61 7.06
CA ASP A 111 -8.71 19.23 7.63
C ASP A 111 -8.35 20.29 8.69
N ALA A 112 -9.37 20.87 9.32
CA ALA A 112 -9.22 21.87 10.38
C ALA A 112 -8.53 21.32 11.66
N ALA A 113 -8.43 20.00 11.82
CA ALA A 113 -7.72 19.35 12.92
C ALA A 113 -6.27 18.98 12.53
N GLY A 114 -5.81 19.33 11.32
CA GLY A 114 -4.47 18.96 10.86
C GLY A 114 -4.36 17.47 10.55
N SER A 115 -5.45 16.86 10.10
CA SER A 115 -5.51 15.43 9.78
C SER A 115 -5.96 15.21 8.34
N TYR A 116 -5.62 14.04 7.79
CA TYR A 116 -6.13 13.59 6.49
C TYR A 116 -6.34 12.09 6.52
N THR A 117 -7.51 11.63 6.06
CA THR A 117 -7.79 10.20 5.87
C THR A 117 -8.04 9.93 4.40
N GLY A 118 -7.28 9.01 3.83
CA GLY A 118 -7.37 8.69 2.40
C GLY A 118 -6.78 7.35 2.05
N TRP A 119 -6.80 7.06 0.75
CA TRP A 119 -6.19 5.88 0.17
C TRP A 119 -4.75 6.18 -0.21
N PHE A 120 -3.89 5.23 0.06
CA PHE A 120 -2.47 5.25 -0.25
C PHE A 120 -2.11 3.93 -0.88
N GLY A 121 -1.06 3.91 -1.70
CA GLY A 121 -0.63 2.68 -2.34
C GLY A 121 0.85 2.64 -2.63
N PHE A 122 1.33 1.45 -2.93
CA PHE A 122 2.65 1.21 -3.46
C PHE A 122 2.67 -0.09 -4.28
N VAL A 123 3.65 -0.20 -5.15
CA VAL A 123 4.02 -1.43 -5.84
C VAL A 123 5.34 -1.91 -5.24
N HIS A 124 5.40 -3.15 -4.78
CA HIS A 124 6.65 -3.71 -4.28
C HIS A 124 7.69 -3.85 -5.40
N THR A 125 8.95 -3.99 -5.02
CA THR A 125 10.07 -4.12 -5.96
C THR A 125 10.95 -5.32 -5.59
N GLY A 126 12.07 -5.52 -6.30
CA GLY A 126 13.09 -6.50 -5.91
C GLY A 126 13.95 -6.11 -4.69
N ASN A 127 13.58 -5.05 -3.95
CA ASN A 127 14.32 -4.66 -2.75
C ASN A 127 14.20 -5.73 -1.66
N ALA A 128 15.28 -5.98 -0.92
CA ALA A 128 15.35 -7.00 0.13
C ALA A 128 14.33 -6.81 1.27
N ARG A 129 13.74 -5.60 1.43
CA ARG A 129 12.61 -5.39 2.35
C ARG A 129 11.41 -6.26 1.99
N PHE A 130 11.20 -6.51 0.69
CA PHE A 130 10.13 -7.36 0.15
C PHE A 130 10.58 -8.82 -0.04
N THR A 131 11.58 -9.31 0.68
CA THR A 131 11.85 -10.75 0.76
C THR A 131 10.75 -11.44 1.56
N ALA A 132 10.29 -12.62 1.10
CA ALA A 132 9.26 -13.38 1.79
C ALA A 132 9.65 -13.73 3.24
N GLY A 133 8.68 -13.67 4.15
CA GLY A 133 8.90 -13.81 5.59
C GLY A 133 9.27 -12.52 6.31
N ASN A 134 9.60 -11.44 5.59
CA ASN A 134 9.68 -10.12 6.21
C ASN A 134 8.30 -9.55 6.52
N PHE A 135 8.30 -8.63 7.48
CA PHE A 135 7.20 -7.71 7.73
C PHE A 135 7.61 -6.30 7.32
N VAL A 136 6.77 -5.63 6.55
CA VAL A 136 6.97 -4.25 6.12
C VAL A 136 5.87 -3.34 6.67
N TYR A 137 6.21 -2.10 6.98
CA TYR A 137 5.28 -1.07 7.41
C TYR A 137 5.16 -0.08 6.25
N PRO A 138 3.96 0.16 5.70
CA PRO A 138 3.76 1.27 4.79
C PRO A 138 4.25 2.56 5.43
N SER A 139 4.93 3.40 4.66
CA SER A 139 5.47 4.66 5.15
C SER A 139 4.96 5.81 4.29
N ILE A 140 4.90 6.99 4.88
CA ILE A 140 4.58 8.24 4.20
C ILE A 140 5.66 9.27 4.52
N THR A 141 6.18 9.92 3.48
CA THR A 141 7.11 11.05 3.60
C THR A 141 6.41 12.31 3.14
N LEU A 142 6.47 13.37 3.95
CA LEU A 142 5.75 14.62 3.74
C LEU A 142 6.69 15.81 3.76
N ASP A 143 6.37 16.84 2.97
CA ASP A 143 7.12 18.10 2.97
C ASP A 143 6.62 19.11 4.01
N SER A 144 7.10 20.36 3.97
CA SER A 144 6.60 21.45 4.81
C SER A 144 5.61 22.38 4.09
N GLY A 145 4.63 21.82 3.39
CA GLY A 145 3.57 22.64 2.80
C GLY A 145 3.85 23.06 1.35
N GLY A 146 4.38 22.16 0.54
CA GLY A 146 4.60 22.39 -0.90
C GLY A 146 6.00 22.82 -1.32
N ASN A 147 6.96 22.84 -0.40
CA ASN A 147 8.34 23.29 -0.66
C ASN A 147 9.28 22.18 -1.16
N GLY A 148 8.83 20.91 -1.17
CA GLY A 148 9.64 19.79 -1.63
C GLY A 148 10.75 19.33 -0.67
N VAL A 149 10.84 19.93 0.53
CA VAL A 149 11.82 19.54 1.56
C VAL A 149 11.13 18.65 2.59
N THR A 150 11.67 17.45 2.79
CA THR A 150 11.13 16.50 3.77
C THR A 150 11.05 17.10 5.16
N LYS A 151 9.84 17.11 5.74
CA LYS A 151 9.57 17.52 7.11
C LYS A 151 9.21 16.34 8.01
N TYR A 152 8.49 15.37 7.48
CA TYR A 152 8.03 14.22 8.26
C TYR A 152 8.25 12.91 7.51
N ARG A 153 8.54 11.86 8.26
CA ARG A 153 8.56 10.47 7.82
C ARG A 153 7.83 9.63 8.85
N PHE A 154 6.69 9.08 8.46
CA PHE A 154 5.87 8.27 9.36
C PHE A 154 5.77 6.85 8.82
N ALA A 155 6.02 5.86 9.69
CA ALA A 155 5.67 4.47 9.45
C ALA A 155 4.27 4.22 10.00
N LEU A 156 3.47 3.42 9.27
CA LEU A 156 2.16 2.98 9.71
C LEU A 156 2.29 2.11 10.96
N ASN A 157 1.29 2.13 11.84
CA ASN A 157 1.23 1.26 13.00
C ASN A 157 1.06 -0.23 12.66
N ASP A 158 0.47 -0.55 11.51
CA ASP A 158 0.24 -1.92 11.05
C ASP A 158 1.35 -2.42 10.12
N SER A 159 1.93 -3.59 10.43
CA SER A 159 2.85 -4.30 9.54
C SER A 159 2.12 -5.23 8.58
N ILE A 160 2.67 -5.45 7.40
CA ILE A 160 2.17 -6.36 6.36
C ILE A 160 3.21 -7.48 6.13
N SER A 161 2.77 -8.73 6.13
CA SER A 161 3.61 -9.89 5.87
C SER A 161 3.87 -10.07 4.39
N VAL A 162 5.10 -10.42 4.02
CA VAL A 162 5.50 -10.60 2.63
C VAL A 162 5.53 -12.09 2.26
N LEU A 163 4.85 -12.44 1.17
CA LEU A 163 4.74 -13.81 0.64
C LEU A 163 5.52 -13.98 -0.65
N GLN A 164 6.10 -15.16 -0.88
CA GLN A 164 6.61 -15.59 -2.19
C GLN A 164 5.55 -16.38 -2.93
N PHE A 165 5.42 -16.14 -4.24
CA PHE A 165 4.65 -17.01 -5.10
C PHE A 165 5.28 -18.40 -5.14
N SER A 166 4.57 -19.41 -4.66
CA SER A 166 5.07 -20.78 -4.53
C SER A 166 3.90 -21.76 -4.41
N ASP A 167 4.12 -23.02 -4.78
CA ASP A 167 3.20 -24.15 -4.54
C ASP A 167 3.41 -24.83 -3.18
N SER A 168 4.39 -24.38 -2.41
CA SER A 168 4.72 -24.94 -1.10
C SER A 168 3.70 -24.50 -0.05
N GLY A 169 3.32 -25.39 0.87
CA GLY A 169 2.39 -25.10 1.97
C GLY A 169 3.06 -24.47 3.19
N THR A 170 3.85 -23.40 3.01
CA THR A 170 4.56 -22.73 4.11
C THR A 170 3.94 -21.37 4.45
N SER A 171 4.21 -20.85 5.64
CA SER A 171 3.69 -19.55 6.10
C SER A 171 4.19 -18.35 5.28
N THR A 172 5.26 -18.52 4.50
CA THR A 172 5.80 -17.48 3.62
C THR A 172 5.42 -17.69 2.15
N SER A 173 4.73 -18.79 1.83
CA SER A 173 4.28 -19.08 0.47
C SER A 173 2.88 -18.51 0.23
N GLY A 174 2.64 -18.05 -0.99
CA GLY A 174 1.35 -17.55 -1.42
C GLY A 174 1.00 -17.98 -2.84
N THR A 175 -0.30 -17.99 -3.10
CA THR A 175 -0.90 -18.31 -4.39
C THR A 175 -1.60 -17.07 -4.93
N GLY A 176 -1.41 -16.80 -6.22
CA GLY A 176 -2.14 -15.74 -6.91
C GLY A 176 -3.63 -16.01 -6.88
N ILE A 177 -4.42 -14.97 -6.69
CA ILE A 177 -5.88 -15.02 -6.80
C ILE A 177 -6.33 -13.77 -7.54
N TYR A 178 -7.28 -13.94 -8.46
CA TYR A 178 -7.90 -12.83 -9.14
C TYR A 178 -9.38 -13.10 -9.36
N GLY A 179 -10.15 -12.04 -9.57
CA GLY A 179 -11.60 -12.16 -9.73
C GLY A 179 -12.16 -11.29 -10.83
N ILE A 180 -13.38 -11.62 -11.22
CA ILE A 180 -14.25 -10.77 -12.04
C ILE A 180 -15.44 -10.39 -11.16
N SER A 181 -15.71 -9.09 -11.05
CA SER A 181 -16.80 -8.53 -10.27
C SER A 181 -17.56 -7.48 -11.08
N ASN A 182 -18.74 -7.07 -10.60
CA ASN A 182 -19.47 -5.89 -11.07
C ASN A 182 -19.02 -4.61 -10.32
N ALA A 183 -17.90 -4.65 -9.59
CA ALA A 183 -17.37 -3.46 -8.99
C ALA A 183 -17.05 -2.41 -10.07
N ASN A 184 -17.51 -1.18 -9.86
CA ASN A 184 -17.09 -0.08 -10.70
C ASN A 184 -15.55 0.03 -10.67
N PRO A 185 -14.92 0.39 -11.80
CA PRO A 185 -13.49 0.68 -11.81
C PRO A 185 -13.08 1.63 -10.68
N LYS A 186 -11.91 1.36 -10.08
CA LYS A 186 -11.29 2.05 -8.95
C LYS A 186 -11.96 1.82 -7.59
N ASN A 187 -13.10 1.13 -7.51
CA ASN A 187 -13.57 0.67 -6.20
C ASN A 187 -12.54 -0.28 -5.58
N VAL A 188 -12.53 -0.32 -4.24
CA VAL A 188 -11.55 -1.09 -3.49
C VAL A 188 -12.12 -2.46 -3.16
N ILE A 189 -11.35 -3.51 -3.37
CA ILE A 189 -11.70 -4.88 -3.02
C ILE A 189 -10.88 -5.30 -1.81
N SER A 190 -11.54 -5.87 -0.80
CA SER A 190 -10.83 -6.51 0.31
C SER A 190 -11.31 -7.95 0.54
N LEU A 191 -10.36 -8.80 0.93
CA LEU A 191 -10.56 -10.24 1.11
C LEU A 191 -10.47 -10.58 2.59
N TYR A 192 -11.38 -11.39 3.12
CA TYR A 192 -11.30 -11.90 4.50
C TYR A 192 -11.42 -13.42 4.53
N ASP A 193 -10.83 -14.00 5.56
CA ASP A 193 -10.91 -15.41 5.92
C ASP A 193 -12.11 -15.74 6.83
N ASN A 194 -12.98 -14.75 7.04
CA ASN A 194 -14.18 -14.85 7.88
C ASN A 194 -15.37 -14.17 7.20
N ILE A 195 -16.58 -14.68 7.48
CA ILE A 195 -17.82 -14.20 6.86
C ILE A 195 -18.27 -12.83 7.38
N THR A 196 -17.79 -12.41 8.55
CA THR A 196 -18.19 -11.14 9.19
C THR A 196 -17.43 -9.95 8.62
N GLY A 197 -16.29 -10.17 7.96
CA GLY A 197 -15.45 -9.09 7.42
C GLY A 197 -14.81 -8.25 8.52
N THR A 198 -14.48 -8.89 9.64
CA THR A 198 -13.90 -8.24 10.82
C THR A 198 -12.40 -8.49 10.91
N GLY A 199 -11.70 -7.61 11.62
CA GLY A 199 -10.23 -7.66 11.73
C GLY A 199 -9.55 -7.10 10.49
N ARG A 200 -8.27 -7.45 10.29
CA ARG A 200 -7.52 -7.01 9.12
C ARG A 200 -7.84 -7.91 7.92
N PRO A 201 -8.13 -7.37 6.73
CA PRO A 201 -8.31 -8.16 5.52
C PRO A 201 -7.00 -8.87 5.13
N LEU A 202 -7.10 -10.02 4.50
CA LEU A 202 -5.97 -10.73 3.89
C LEU A 202 -5.23 -9.84 2.89
N ALA A 203 -6.01 -9.17 2.02
CA ALA A 203 -5.52 -8.28 0.98
C ALA A 203 -6.49 -7.11 0.77
N VAL A 204 -5.97 -5.99 0.27
CA VAL A 204 -6.70 -4.79 -0.11
C VAL A 204 -6.12 -4.29 -1.45
N VAL A 205 -6.95 -4.30 -2.48
CA VAL A 205 -6.59 -3.96 -3.87
C VAL A 205 -7.69 -3.12 -4.49
N PHE A 206 -7.55 -2.67 -5.73
CA PHE A 206 -8.62 -1.99 -6.46
C PHE A 206 -9.14 -2.86 -7.60
N ALA A 207 -10.36 -2.55 -8.03
CA ALA A 207 -10.93 -3.04 -9.27
C ALA A 207 -10.41 -2.19 -10.43
N GLU A 208 -9.88 -2.83 -11.44
CA GLU A 208 -9.51 -2.26 -12.74
C GLU A 208 -10.77 -1.76 -13.48
N ASN A 209 -10.68 -0.89 -14.48
CA ASN A 209 -9.48 -0.22 -14.97
C ASN A 209 -9.29 1.17 -14.32
N GLU A 210 -8.15 1.38 -13.68
CA GLU A 210 -7.79 2.63 -13.00
C GLU A 210 -7.19 3.69 -13.93
N GLY A 211 -6.85 3.33 -15.16
CA GLY A 211 -6.31 4.23 -16.19
C GLY A 211 -4.81 4.47 -16.09
N ILE A 212 -4.08 3.66 -15.33
CA ILE A 212 -2.61 3.71 -15.35
C ILE A 212 -2.11 2.95 -16.58
N ASP A 213 -1.11 3.53 -17.27
CA ASP A 213 -0.32 2.79 -18.25
C ASP A 213 0.58 1.77 -17.51
N THR A 214 0.08 0.56 -17.33
CA THR A 214 0.81 -0.53 -16.69
C THR A 214 2.02 -1.02 -17.47
N SER A 215 2.22 -0.57 -18.72
CA SER A 215 3.48 -0.83 -19.44
C SER A 215 4.69 -0.20 -18.74
N VAL A 216 4.46 0.88 -17.96
CA VAL A 216 5.50 1.49 -17.13
C VAL A 216 5.70 0.76 -15.79
N MET A 217 4.76 -0.09 -15.39
CA MET A 217 4.93 -1.04 -14.28
C MET A 217 5.70 -2.26 -14.78
N ALA A 218 7.02 -2.12 -14.87
CA ALA A 218 7.88 -3.24 -15.20
C ALA A 218 7.59 -4.43 -14.28
N SER A 219 7.56 -5.63 -14.87
CA SER A 219 7.55 -6.88 -14.13
C SER A 219 6.29 -7.21 -13.31
N LEU A 220 5.11 -6.77 -13.77
CA LEU A 220 3.84 -7.30 -13.24
C LEU A 220 3.78 -8.83 -13.35
N VAL A 221 3.20 -9.48 -12.34
CA VAL A 221 2.99 -10.93 -12.38
C VAL A 221 2.08 -11.31 -13.56
N LYS A 222 2.44 -12.40 -14.26
CA LYS A 222 1.84 -12.75 -15.56
C LYS A 222 0.31 -12.86 -15.53
N TYR A 223 -0.27 -13.48 -14.50
CA TYR A 223 -1.73 -13.60 -14.44
C TYR A 223 -2.43 -12.26 -14.29
N TYR A 224 -1.84 -11.31 -13.57
CA TYR A 224 -2.40 -9.96 -13.43
C TYR A 224 -2.37 -9.27 -14.79
N LYS A 225 -1.22 -9.28 -15.47
CA LYS A 225 -1.06 -8.68 -16.79
C LYS A 225 -2.02 -9.27 -17.83
N ASP A 226 -2.16 -10.59 -17.86
CA ASP A 226 -2.93 -11.26 -18.92
C ASP A 226 -4.44 -11.26 -18.63
N SER A 227 -4.84 -11.20 -17.36
CA SER A 227 -6.23 -11.46 -16.96
C SER A 227 -6.88 -10.35 -16.13
N VAL A 228 -6.16 -9.36 -15.61
CA VAL A 228 -6.70 -8.34 -14.69
C VAL A 228 -6.51 -6.95 -15.26
N ASP A 229 -5.27 -6.60 -15.55
CA ASP A 229 -4.84 -5.30 -16.02
C ASP A 229 -5.71 -4.76 -17.17
N SER A 230 -6.12 -3.50 -17.01
CA SER A 230 -6.86 -2.72 -18.00
C SER A 230 -8.27 -3.24 -18.30
N ARG A 231 -8.81 -4.14 -17.47
CA ARG A 231 -10.13 -4.76 -17.67
C ARG A 231 -11.10 -4.42 -16.55
N ASN A 232 -12.19 -3.77 -16.90
CA ASN A 232 -13.22 -3.31 -15.95
C ASN A 232 -13.72 -4.43 -15.02
N GLY A 233 -13.82 -4.10 -13.73
CA GLY A 233 -14.35 -4.95 -12.68
C GLY A 233 -13.43 -6.11 -12.25
N ARG A 234 -12.22 -6.19 -12.80
CA ARG A 234 -11.25 -7.23 -12.44
C ARG A 234 -10.31 -6.75 -11.35
N TRP A 235 -9.84 -7.67 -10.53
CA TRP A 235 -8.89 -7.39 -9.45
C TRP A 235 -7.97 -8.59 -9.27
N GLY A 236 -6.78 -8.38 -8.73
CA GLY A 236 -5.81 -9.47 -8.55
C GLY A 236 -4.86 -9.21 -7.37
N THR A 237 -4.53 -10.26 -6.64
CA THR A 237 -3.65 -10.21 -5.47
C THR A 237 -3.06 -11.58 -5.14
N VAL A 238 -2.39 -11.72 -4.01
CA VAL A 238 -1.89 -12.99 -3.45
C VAL A 238 -2.60 -13.31 -2.14
N ILE A 239 -2.80 -14.60 -1.86
CA ILE A 239 -3.26 -15.11 -0.56
C ILE A 239 -2.28 -16.16 -0.03
N PRO A 240 -2.16 -16.34 1.30
CA PRO A 240 -1.24 -17.31 1.87
C PRO A 240 -1.64 -18.75 1.54
N ASN A 241 -0.66 -19.63 1.40
CA ASN A 241 -0.87 -21.07 1.21
C ASN A 241 -1.21 -21.80 2.51
N VAL A 242 -0.97 -21.16 3.67
CA VAL A 242 -1.49 -21.56 4.97
C VAL A 242 -2.70 -20.67 5.26
N LEU A 243 -3.88 -21.12 4.80
CA LEU A 243 -5.14 -20.40 4.89
C LEU A 243 -6.27 -21.40 5.17
N THR A 244 -6.35 -21.86 6.42
CA THR A 244 -7.22 -22.98 6.82
C THR A 244 -8.71 -22.69 6.57
N ASN A 245 -9.13 -21.44 6.68
CA ASN A 245 -10.52 -21.03 6.43
C ASN A 245 -10.79 -20.70 4.96
N GLY A 246 -9.77 -20.61 4.12
CA GLY A 246 -9.88 -20.01 2.79
C GLY A 246 -10.23 -18.51 2.83
N VAL A 247 -10.56 -17.95 1.67
CA VAL A 247 -11.21 -16.65 1.53
C VAL A 247 -12.71 -16.87 1.61
N ARG A 248 -13.33 -16.29 2.64
CA ARG A 248 -14.75 -16.45 2.96
C ARG A 248 -15.57 -15.19 2.75
N ARG A 249 -14.93 -14.09 2.37
CA ARG A 249 -15.62 -12.85 2.07
C ARG A 249 -14.84 -11.96 1.13
N PHE A 250 -15.56 -11.39 0.17
CA PHE A 250 -15.11 -10.28 -0.65
C PHE A 250 -15.96 -9.06 -0.32
N ASN A 251 -15.33 -7.94 0.01
CA ASN A 251 -15.99 -6.64 0.12
C ASN A 251 -15.63 -5.77 -1.07
N VAL A 252 -16.63 -5.05 -1.60
CA VAL A 252 -16.43 -3.91 -2.49
C VAL A 252 -16.63 -2.64 -1.66
N HIS A 253 -15.61 -1.81 -1.57
CA HIS A 253 -15.60 -0.54 -0.88
C HIS A 253 -15.68 0.61 -1.88
N ARG A 254 -16.41 1.67 -1.51
CA ARG A 254 -16.41 2.92 -2.26
C ARG A 254 -15.05 3.58 -2.16
N LEU A 255 -14.50 3.99 -3.29
CA LEU A 255 -13.26 4.76 -3.34
C LEU A 255 -13.34 6.06 -2.52
N THR A 256 -14.50 6.74 -2.52
CA THR A 256 -14.67 8.06 -1.90
C THR A 256 -14.46 8.09 -0.39
N ASN A 257 -14.87 7.04 0.33
CA ASN A 257 -14.87 7.05 1.80
C ASN A 257 -14.50 5.71 2.44
N GLY A 258 -14.30 4.64 1.66
CA GLY A 258 -14.00 3.30 2.15
C GLY A 258 -15.16 2.54 2.80
N SER A 259 -16.39 3.08 2.75
CA SER A 259 -17.58 2.33 3.16
C SER A 259 -17.79 1.11 2.27
N VAL A 260 -18.23 -0.01 2.85
CA VAL A 260 -18.60 -1.20 2.09
C VAL A 260 -19.88 -0.88 1.28
N ALA A 261 -19.80 -1.03 -0.03
CA ALA A 261 -20.91 -0.87 -0.97
C ALA A 261 -21.63 -2.18 -1.23
N ASN A 262 -20.88 -3.26 -1.38
CA ASN A 262 -21.38 -4.61 -1.59
C ASN A 262 -20.43 -5.61 -0.94
N PHE A 263 -20.91 -6.83 -0.68
CA PHE A 263 -20.07 -7.92 -0.25
C PHE A 263 -20.70 -9.25 -0.62
N GLN A 264 -19.87 -10.28 -0.65
CA GLN A 264 -20.30 -11.66 -0.81
C GLN A 264 -19.52 -12.56 0.14
N THR A 265 -20.17 -13.61 0.64
CA THR A 265 -19.60 -14.51 1.64
C THR A 265 -19.72 -15.97 1.22
N ASP A 266 -18.78 -16.77 1.71
CA ASP A 266 -18.79 -18.21 1.58
C ASP A 266 -18.52 -18.90 2.94
N ALA A 267 -19.19 -20.03 3.16
CA ALA A 267 -19.20 -20.67 4.47
C ALA A 267 -17.90 -21.43 4.79
N ASP A 268 -17.14 -21.89 3.81
CA ASP A 268 -15.98 -22.77 4.03
C ASP A 268 -14.76 -22.44 3.14
N GLY A 269 -14.86 -21.40 2.31
CA GLY A 269 -13.82 -21.00 1.38
C GLY A 269 -13.84 -21.75 0.06
N VAL A 270 -14.89 -22.56 -0.21
CA VAL A 270 -15.12 -23.28 -1.46
C VAL A 270 -16.31 -22.66 -2.18
N TRP A 271 -16.01 -21.77 -3.12
CA TRP A 271 -17.01 -20.95 -3.79
C TRP A 271 -17.90 -21.78 -4.74
N PRO A 272 -19.16 -21.34 -5.02
CA PRO A 272 -20.12 -22.10 -5.82
C PRO A 272 -19.64 -22.54 -7.21
N SER A 273 -18.70 -21.82 -7.83
CA SER A 273 -18.07 -22.23 -9.08
C SER A 273 -17.12 -23.42 -8.97
N GLY A 274 -16.86 -23.91 -7.76
CA GLY A 274 -15.91 -24.99 -7.44
C GLY A 274 -14.51 -24.49 -7.06
N VAL A 275 -14.29 -23.17 -6.96
CA VAL A 275 -12.98 -22.61 -6.61
C VAL A 275 -12.71 -22.77 -5.12
N ASN A 276 -11.79 -23.66 -4.78
CA ASN A 276 -11.32 -23.87 -3.41
C ASN A 276 -10.17 -22.92 -3.08
N THR A 277 -10.38 -22.05 -2.08
CA THR A 277 -9.38 -21.09 -1.59
C THR A 277 -8.69 -21.54 -0.30
N VAL A 278 -9.04 -22.72 0.24
CA VAL A 278 -8.44 -23.30 1.44
C VAL A 278 -7.06 -23.85 1.12
N ASN A 279 -6.05 -23.40 1.85
CA ASN A 279 -4.64 -23.84 1.72
C ASN A 279 -4.16 -24.03 0.26
N PRO A 280 -4.27 -22.99 -0.59
CA PRO A 280 -3.98 -23.13 -2.01
C PRO A 280 -2.51 -23.38 -2.27
N ARG A 281 -2.16 -23.93 -3.44
CA ARG A 281 -0.80 -24.33 -3.82
C ARG A 281 -0.46 -24.02 -5.27
N GLY A 282 -0.92 -22.88 -5.77
CA GLY A 282 -0.81 -22.52 -7.17
C GLY A 282 0.38 -21.64 -7.53
N GLY A 283 0.96 -20.94 -6.55
CA GLY A 283 1.98 -19.92 -6.79
C GLY A 283 1.48 -18.86 -7.78
N SER A 284 2.36 -18.34 -8.63
CA SER A 284 2.01 -17.38 -9.68
C SER A 284 1.57 -18.03 -11.00
N LEU A 285 1.86 -19.33 -11.18
CA LEU A 285 1.62 -20.05 -12.44
C LEU A 285 0.20 -20.63 -12.51
N ASN A 286 -0.37 -21.03 -11.38
CA ASN A 286 -1.72 -21.58 -11.28
C ASN A 286 -2.57 -20.74 -10.32
N PRO A 287 -2.85 -19.46 -10.64
CA PRO A 287 -3.65 -18.61 -9.78
C PRO A 287 -5.09 -19.11 -9.69
N LEU A 288 -5.73 -18.86 -8.55
CA LEU A 288 -7.17 -19.07 -8.39
C LEU A 288 -7.94 -17.96 -9.12
N ARG A 289 -9.06 -18.34 -9.76
CA ARG A 289 -9.93 -17.42 -10.49
C ARG A 289 -11.32 -17.41 -9.88
N ILE A 290 -11.67 -16.35 -9.16
CA ILE A 290 -13.01 -16.11 -8.66
C ILE A 290 -13.90 -15.64 -9.81
N SER A 291 -15.02 -16.31 -10.00
CA SER A 291 -15.96 -16.01 -11.08
C SER A 291 -16.94 -14.89 -10.67
N LEU A 292 -17.61 -14.32 -11.67
CA LEU A 292 -18.65 -13.31 -11.43
C LEU A 292 -19.82 -13.84 -10.59
N SER A 293 -20.13 -15.14 -10.68
CA SER A 293 -21.16 -15.77 -9.86
C SER A 293 -20.73 -15.98 -8.40
N ASP A 294 -19.43 -16.07 -8.14
CA ASP A 294 -18.91 -16.25 -6.79
C ASP A 294 -18.85 -14.93 -6.03
N ALA A 295 -18.45 -13.83 -6.70
CA ALA A 295 -18.27 -12.53 -6.08
C ALA A 295 -18.67 -11.40 -7.05
N PRO A 296 -19.99 -11.21 -7.25
CA PRO A 296 -20.52 -10.20 -8.16
C PRO A 296 -20.29 -8.77 -7.68
#